data_AF-F9GEN0-F1
#
_entry.id   AF-F9GEN0-F1
#
_cell.length_a   1.000
_cell.length_b   1.000
_cell.length_c   1.000
_cell.angle_alpha   90.00
_cell.angle_beta   90.00
_cell.angle_gamma   90.00
#
_symmetry.space_group_name_H-M   'P 1'
#
loop_
_entity.id
_entity.type
_entity.pdbx_description
1 polymer ?
#
loop_
_entity_poly.entity_id
_entity_poly.type
_entity_poly.pdbx_seq_one_letter_code
_entity_poly.pdbx_strand_id
1 'polypeptide(L)'
;DWVDLDHFLNILKPFKDLTKRMEGRANRAGSEGSHGSLHEIIESLDVLFKKLQDAGKFADDHPDVVSTYYSHAIDAARIKLEEYFGLTDATPAYRCAVALHPANKFTYFELEWSHNRQWISGARRVVQEVFAQYEAAAAEADLMDGARQEEEPKEPEEDAVVDN
;
A
#
# COMPACT_ATOMS: atom_id res chain seq x y z
N ASP A 1 -15.54 32.36 -11.92
CA ASP A 1 -16.99 32.14 -11.82
C ASP A 1 -17.28 31.43 -10.50
N TRP A 2 -18.36 31.76 -9.79
CA TRP A 2 -18.72 31.11 -8.53
C TRP A 2 -19.14 29.65 -8.72
N VAL A 3 -19.69 29.31 -9.90
CA VAL A 3 -20.08 27.94 -10.26
C VAL A 3 -18.86 27.02 -10.35
N ASP A 4 -17.82 27.45 -11.07
CA ASP A 4 -16.54 26.70 -11.12
C ASP A 4 -15.91 26.52 -9.74
N LEU A 5 -15.96 27.54 -8.88
CA LEU A 5 -15.43 27.43 -7.52
C LEU A 5 -16.18 26.39 -6.70
N ASP A 6 -17.50 26.28 -6.87
CA ASP A 6 -18.30 25.22 -6.23
C ASP A 6 -17.90 23.84 -6.75
N HIS A 7 -17.75 23.68 -8.07
CA HIS A 7 -17.25 22.43 -8.67
C HIS A 7 -15.87 22.03 -8.14
N PHE A 8 -14.94 23.00 -8.01
CA PHE A 8 -13.63 22.76 -7.42
C PHE A 8 -13.70 22.36 -5.96
N LEU A 9 -14.53 23.04 -5.17
CA LEU A 9 -14.72 22.70 -3.76
C LEU A 9 -15.23 21.26 -3.62
N ASN A 10 -16.19 20.87 -4.47
CA ASN A 10 -16.78 19.54 -4.46
C ASN A 10 -15.75 18.44 -4.79
N ILE A 11 -14.89 18.65 -5.79
CA ILE A 11 -13.86 17.65 -6.15
C ILE A 11 -12.69 17.62 -5.16
N LEU A 12 -12.35 18.75 -4.51
CA LEU A 12 -11.27 18.81 -3.52
C LEU A 12 -11.66 18.25 -2.15
N LYS A 13 -12.95 18.20 -1.84
CA LYS A 13 -13.42 17.68 -0.54
C LYS A 13 -13.03 16.21 -0.30
N PRO A 14 -13.22 15.26 -1.23
CA PRO A 14 -12.70 13.90 -1.11
C PRO A 14 -11.19 13.83 -0.85
N PHE A 15 -10.40 14.67 -1.53
CA PHE A 15 -8.95 14.72 -1.33
C PHE A 15 -8.61 15.12 0.11
N LYS A 16 -9.20 16.20 0.60
CA LYS A 16 -9.00 16.68 1.97
C LYS A 16 -9.43 15.65 3.00
N ASP A 17 -10.60 15.05 2.83
CA ASP A 17 -11.14 14.10 3.81
C ASP A 17 -10.28 12.83 3.86
N LEU A 18 -9.83 12.35 2.70
CA LEU A 18 -8.98 11.17 2.60
C LEU A 18 -7.57 11.43 3.13
N THR A 19 -6.92 12.55 2.78
CA THR A 19 -5.58 12.86 3.32
C THR A 19 -5.62 13.03 4.82
N LYS A 20 -6.63 13.71 5.37
CA LYS A 20 -6.82 13.82 6.82
C LYS A 20 -7.02 12.46 7.49
N ARG A 21 -7.75 11.54 6.85
CA ARG A 21 -7.89 10.17 7.34
C ARG A 21 -6.53 9.46 7.34
N MET A 22 -5.71 9.67 6.31
CA MET A 22 -4.41 9.02 6.12
C MET A 22 -3.28 9.60 6.98
N GLU A 23 -3.45 10.78 7.57
CA GLU A 23 -2.50 11.37 8.53
C GLU A 23 -2.54 10.71 9.92
N GLY A 24 -3.52 9.83 10.16
CA GLY A 24 -3.69 9.16 11.44
C GLY A 24 -2.60 8.12 11.75
N ARG A 25 -2.70 7.55 12.95
CA ARG A 25 -2.17 6.22 13.25
C ARG A 25 -3.14 5.59 14.24
N ALA A 26 -4.08 4.80 13.74
CA ALA A 26 -5.01 4.13 14.64
C ALA A 26 -4.25 3.05 15.43
N ASN A 27 -4.16 3.28 16.74
CA ASN A 27 -3.56 2.38 17.72
C ASN A 27 -4.58 1.90 18.77
N ARG A 28 -5.87 2.14 18.52
CA ARG A 28 -6.96 1.65 19.36
C ARG A 28 -7.16 0.16 19.09
N ALA A 29 -7.46 -0.59 20.15
CA ALA A 29 -7.89 -1.98 20.09
C ALA A 29 -8.99 -2.19 19.03
N GLY A 30 -8.73 -3.06 18.06
CA GLY A 30 -9.63 -3.37 16.94
C GLY A 30 -9.57 -2.38 15.77
N SER A 31 -8.62 -1.45 15.76
CA SER A 31 -8.36 -0.54 14.64
C SER A 31 -6.86 -0.38 14.39
N GLU A 32 -6.03 -1.27 14.93
CA GLU A 32 -4.59 -1.24 14.76
C GLU A 32 -4.23 -1.32 13.28
N GLY A 33 -3.33 -0.43 12.85
CA GLY A 33 -2.91 -0.40 11.45
C GLY A 33 -3.97 0.18 10.50
N SER A 34 -5.01 0.85 11.00
CA SER A 34 -5.86 1.72 10.17
C SER A 34 -5.33 3.16 10.17
N HIS A 35 -5.77 3.94 9.17
CA HIS A 35 -5.48 5.37 9.05
C HIS A 35 -3.98 5.65 8.90
N GLY A 36 -3.46 5.55 7.67
CA GLY A 36 -2.08 5.90 7.34
C GLY A 36 -1.15 4.70 7.16
N SER A 37 -1.68 3.48 7.11
CA SER A 37 -0.89 2.29 6.82
C SER A 37 -0.55 2.18 5.35
N LEU A 38 0.60 1.55 5.07
CA LEU A 38 1.12 1.43 3.70
C LEU A 38 0.14 0.74 2.74
N HIS A 39 -0.65 -0.22 3.24
CA HIS A 39 -1.64 -0.93 2.41
C HIS A 39 -2.80 -0.02 1.97
N GLU A 40 -3.14 1.03 2.72
CA GLU A 40 -4.27 1.92 2.40
C GLU A 40 -3.91 2.89 1.27
N ILE A 41 -2.63 3.05 0.93
CA ILE A 41 -2.18 4.07 -0.03
C ILE A 41 -2.70 3.80 -1.44
N ILE A 42 -2.52 2.57 -1.96
CA ILE A 42 -2.98 2.23 -3.32
C ILE A 42 -4.50 2.36 -3.40
N GLU A 43 -5.23 1.87 -2.40
CA GLU A 43 -6.69 2.01 -2.31
C GLU A 43 -7.13 3.48 -2.25
N SER A 44 -6.41 4.30 -1.48
CA SER A 44 -6.71 5.72 -1.35
C SER A 44 -6.52 6.45 -2.68
N LEU A 45 -5.41 6.18 -3.39
CA LEU A 45 -5.17 6.73 -4.71
C LEU A 45 -6.27 6.30 -5.70
N ASP A 46 -6.71 5.04 -5.64
CA ASP A 46 -7.77 4.51 -6.51
C ASP A 46 -9.13 5.20 -6.27
N VAL A 47 -9.48 5.45 -5.00
CA VAL A 47 -10.68 6.23 -4.65
C VAL A 47 -10.62 7.64 -5.26
N LEU A 48 -9.48 8.33 -5.13
CA LEU A 48 -9.32 9.68 -5.69
C LEU A 48 -9.34 9.67 -7.22
N PHE A 49 -8.76 8.64 -7.84
CA PHE A 49 -8.75 8.47 -9.28
C PHE A 49 -10.16 8.30 -9.83
N LYS A 50 -10.97 7.44 -9.20
CA LYS A 50 -12.39 7.26 -9.54
C LYS A 50 -13.18 8.57 -9.42
N LYS A 51 -12.92 9.39 -8.40
CA LYS A 51 -13.56 10.73 -8.27
C LYS A 51 -13.16 11.68 -9.40
N LEU A 52 -11.90 11.68 -9.82
CA LEU A 52 -11.46 12.47 -10.97
C LEU A 52 -12.02 11.91 -12.29
N GLN A 53 -12.18 10.60 -12.41
CA GLN A 53 -12.84 9.97 -13.56
C GLN A 53 -14.28 10.45 -13.69
N ASP A 54 -15.06 10.36 -12.61
CA ASP A 54 -16.44 10.86 -12.56
C ASP A 54 -16.53 12.36 -12.89
N ALA A 55 -15.62 13.18 -12.33
CA ALA A 55 -15.60 14.62 -12.54
C ALA A 55 -15.31 15.01 -13.99
N GLY A 56 -14.35 14.35 -14.64
CA GLY A 56 -14.07 14.65 -16.05
C GLY A 56 -15.17 14.11 -16.97
N LYS A 57 -15.79 12.97 -16.65
CA LYS A 57 -16.97 12.51 -17.40
C LYS A 57 -18.12 13.52 -17.30
N PHE A 58 -18.37 14.06 -16.11
CA PHE A 58 -19.35 15.14 -15.92
C PHE A 58 -19.01 16.37 -16.76
N ALA A 59 -17.74 16.76 -16.83
CA ALA A 59 -17.30 17.87 -17.66
C ALA A 59 -17.51 17.63 -19.16
N ASP A 60 -17.28 16.39 -19.62
CA ASP A 60 -17.50 15.98 -21.02
C ASP A 60 -18.99 15.96 -21.38
N ASP A 61 -19.84 15.47 -20.46
CA ASP A 61 -21.29 15.36 -20.64
C ASP A 61 -22.00 16.74 -20.54
N HIS A 62 -21.41 17.71 -19.84
CA HIS A 62 -22.00 19.02 -19.55
C HIS A 62 -21.05 20.21 -19.82
N PRO A 63 -20.59 20.39 -21.08
CA PRO A 63 -19.62 21.43 -21.44
C PRO A 63 -20.15 22.87 -21.31
N ASP A 64 -21.46 23.04 -21.18
CA ASP A 64 -22.13 24.33 -20.93
C ASP A 64 -22.19 24.71 -19.44
N VAL A 65 -21.98 23.74 -18.54
CA VAL A 65 -22.09 23.90 -17.08
C VAL A 65 -20.74 24.16 -16.42
N VAL A 66 -19.66 23.62 -16.99
CA VAL A 66 -18.30 23.77 -16.47
C VAL A 66 -17.42 24.57 -17.43
N SER A 67 -16.48 25.34 -16.91
CA SER A 67 -15.51 26.01 -17.77
C SER A 67 -14.45 25.05 -18.32
N THR A 68 -13.83 25.47 -19.43
CA THR A 68 -12.63 24.79 -19.97
C THR A 68 -11.48 24.73 -18.98
N TYR A 69 -11.38 25.71 -18.06
CA TYR A 69 -10.39 25.71 -17.00
C TYR A 69 -10.63 24.56 -16.00
N TYR A 70 -11.90 24.29 -15.64
CA TYR A 70 -12.23 23.15 -14.81
C TYR A 70 -11.81 21.83 -15.46
N SER A 71 -12.16 21.61 -16.73
CA SER A 71 -11.78 20.40 -17.47
C SER A 71 -10.26 20.20 -17.51
N HIS A 72 -9.50 21.24 -17.85
CA HIS A 72 -8.04 21.17 -17.87
C HIS A 72 -7.43 20.90 -16.49
N ALA A 73 -8.03 21.43 -15.42
CA ALA A 73 -7.57 21.16 -14.06
C ALA A 73 -7.82 19.70 -13.66
N ILE A 74 -8.95 19.10 -14.07
CA ILE A 74 -9.21 17.67 -13.85
C ILE A 74 -8.20 16.81 -14.61
N ASP A 75 -7.90 17.13 -15.87
CA ASP A 75 -6.90 16.41 -16.66
C ASP A 75 -5.51 16.49 -16.03
N ALA A 76 -5.10 17.69 -15.58
CA ALA A 76 -3.84 17.87 -14.87
C ALA A 76 -3.78 17.07 -13.56
N ALA A 77 -4.90 17.02 -12.82
CA ALA A 77 -5.00 16.23 -11.59
C ALA A 77 -4.90 14.72 -11.86
N ARG A 78 -5.50 14.23 -12.95
CA ARG A 78 -5.41 12.82 -13.37
C ARG A 78 -3.97 12.44 -13.70
N ILE A 79 -3.29 13.25 -14.53
CA ILE A 79 -1.87 13.05 -14.87
C ILE A 79 -1.02 13.01 -13.59
N LYS A 80 -1.28 13.94 -12.65
CA LYS A 80 -0.52 13.97 -11.40
C LYS A 80 -0.77 12.74 -10.52
N LEU A 81 -1.98 12.21 -10.53
CA LEU A 81 -2.32 11.02 -9.76
C LEU A 81 -1.71 9.74 -10.37
N GLU A 82 -1.66 9.66 -11.70
CA GLU A 82 -0.94 8.59 -12.42
C GLU A 82 0.56 8.59 -12.09
N GLU A 83 1.19 9.77 -11.98
CA GLU A 83 2.57 9.90 -11.51
C GLU A 83 2.74 9.31 -10.10
N TYR A 84 1.81 9.59 -9.17
CA TYR A 84 1.86 9.02 -7.83
C TYR A 84 1.65 7.51 -7.81
N PHE A 85 0.79 6.96 -8.66
CA PHE A 85 0.72 5.51 -8.85
C PHE A 85 2.06 4.94 -9.31
N GLY A 86 2.71 5.58 -10.28
CA GLY A 86 4.04 5.18 -10.75
C GLY A 86 5.09 5.17 -9.62
N LEU A 87 5.01 6.10 -8.66
CA LEU A 87 5.90 6.12 -7.50
C LEU A 87 5.64 4.95 -6.53
N THR A 88 4.41 4.44 -6.45
CA THR A 88 4.14 3.23 -5.64
C THR A 88 4.85 1.99 -6.18
N ASP A 89 5.14 1.97 -7.48
CA ASP A 89 5.87 0.90 -8.13
C ASP A 89 7.40 1.00 -7.96
N ALA A 90 7.91 2.12 -7.43
CA ALA A 90 9.35 2.32 -7.18
C ALA A 90 9.90 1.43 -6.05
N THR A 91 9.03 0.90 -5.19
CA THR A 91 9.40 -0.02 -4.11
C THR A 91 8.40 -1.17 -4.03
N PRO A 92 8.86 -2.42 -3.77
CA PRO A 92 7.97 -3.55 -3.60
C PRO A 92 7.04 -3.40 -2.38
N ALA A 93 7.38 -2.53 -1.44
CA ALA A 93 6.71 -2.40 -0.15
C ALA A 93 5.19 -2.15 -0.29
N TYR A 94 4.74 -1.32 -1.23
CA TYR A 94 3.31 -1.04 -1.43
C TYR A 94 2.55 -2.28 -1.92
N ARG A 95 3.12 -3.00 -2.90
CA ARG A 95 2.52 -4.22 -3.45
C ARG A 95 2.47 -5.33 -2.40
N CYS A 96 3.55 -5.50 -1.63
CA CYS A 96 3.60 -6.44 -0.52
C CYS A 96 2.60 -6.08 0.58
N ALA A 97 2.48 -4.81 0.96
CA ALA A 97 1.56 -4.37 2.00
C ALA A 97 0.10 -4.70 1.65
N VAL A 98 -0.32 -4.43 0.41
CA VAL A 98 -1.67 -4.78 -0.06
C VAL A 98 -1.85 -6.30 -0.15
N ALA A 99 -0.87 -7.04 -0.70
CA ALA A 99 -0.95 -8.50 -0.86
C ALA A 99 -0.96 -9.25 0.48
N LEU A 100 -0.31 -8.71 1.52
CA LEU A 100 -0.29 -9.28 2.86
C LEU A 100 -1.51 -8.89 3.70
N HIS A 101 -2.29 -7.89 3.27
CA HIS A 101 -3.49 -7.48 3.98
C HIS A 101 -4.58 -8.57 3.89
N PRO A 102 -5.07 -9.14 5.02
CA PRO A 102 -5.95 -10.31 5.01
C PRO A 102 -7.26 -10.13 4.24
N ALA A 103 -7.80 -8.91 4.21
CA ALA A 103 -9.05 -8.62 3.50
C ALA A 103 -8.88 -8.50 1.98
N ASN A 104 -7.68 -8.15 1.52
CA ASN A 104 -7.42 -7.82 0.11
C ASN A 104 -6.74 -8.97 -0.62
N LYS A 105 -5.61 -9.41 -0.05
CA LYS A 105 -4.68 -10.34 -0.69
C LYS A 105 -4.39 -9.92 -2.13
N PHE A 106 -4.18 -10.87 -3.04
CA PHE A 106 -4.09 -10.58 -4.47
C PHE A 106 -5.44 -10.31 -5.14
N THR A 107 -6.56 -10.62 -4.47
CA THR A 107 -7.91 -10.45 -5.02
C THR A 107 -8.18 -8.97 -5.35
N TYR A 108 -7.67 -8.06 -4.52
CA TYR A 108 -7.76 -6.62 -4.80
C TYR A 108 -7.18 -6.26 -6.17
N PHE A 109 -5.95 -6.69 -6.48
CA PHE A 109 -5.34 -6.42 -7.78
C PHE A 109 -6.10 -7.08 -8.93
N GLU A 110 -6.64 -8.28 -8.72
CA GLU A 110 -7.38 -9.00 -9.76
C GLU A 110 -8.69 -8.33 -10.15
N LEU A 111 -9.35 -7.67 -9.20
CA LEU A 111 -10.60 -6.95 -9.39
C LEU A 111 -10.34 -5.56 -9.96
N GLU A 112 -9.62 -4.72 -9.21
CA GLU A 112 -9.47 -3.31 -9.51
C GLU A 112 -8.56 -3.08 -10.74
N TRP A 113 -7.57 -3.96 -10.95
CA TRP A 113 -6.58 -3.84 -12.03
C TRP A 113 -6.78 -4.93 -13.09
N SER A 114 -7.98 -5.49 -13.19
CA SER A 114 -8.35 -6.58 -14.11
C SER A 114 -7.97 -6.30 -15.57
N HIS A 115 -7.97 -5.03 -15.97
CA HIS A 115 -7.57 -4.55 -17.29
C HIS A 115 -6.05 -4.62 -17.56
N ASN A 116 -5.22 -4.64 -16.51
CA ASN A 116 -3.76 -4.67 -16.60
C ASN A 116 -3.17 -5.99 -16.09
N ARG A 117 -3.47 -7.08 -16.82
CA ARG A 117 -3.03 -8.45 -16.46
C ARG A 117 -1.51 -8.59 -16.34
N GLN A 118 -0.74 -7.90 -17.18
CA GLN A 118 0.72 -7.93 -17.14
C GLN A 118 1.26 -7.35 -15.83
N TRP A 119 0.70 -6.22 -15.38
CA TRP A 119 1.07 -5.63 -14.10
C TRP A 119 0.72 -6.54 -12.92
N ILE A 120 -0.45 -7.19 -12.93
CA ILE A 120 -0.84 -8.15 -11.88
C ILE A 120 0.17 -9.30 -11.78
N SER A 121 0.56 -9.88 -12.91
CA SER A 121 1.60 -10.94 -12.93
C SER A 121 2.94 -10.43 -12.39
N GLY A 122 3.32 -9.19 -12.74
CA GLY A 122 4.51 -8.53 -12.20
C GLY A 122 4.43 -8.33 -10.68
N ALA A 123 3.28 -7.88 -10.16
CA ALA A 123 3.05 -7.70 -8.73
C ALA A 123 3.15 -9.02 -7.95
N ARG A 124 2.56 -10.10 -8.47
CA ARG A 124 2.69 -11.45 -7.88
C ARG A 124 4.14 -11.90 -7.79
N ARG A 125 4.89 -11.75 -8.89
CA ARG A 125 6.31 -12.10 -8.92
C ARG A 125 7.12 -11.32 -7.89
N VAL A 126 6.94 -10.00 -7.84
CA VAL A 126 7.66 -9.14 -6.89
C VAL A 126 7.38 -9.55 -5.44
N VAL A 127 6.11 -9.82 -5.09
CA VAL A 127 5.76 -10.25 -3.73
C VAL A 127 6.39 -11.61 -3.40
N GLN A 128 6.40 -12.55 -4.35
CA GLN A 128 7.05 -13.85 -4.18
C GLN A 128 8.57 -13.74 -4.04
N GLU A 129 9.21 -12.89 -4.84
CA GLU A 129 10.66 -12.64 -4.77
C GLU A 129 11.05 -12.05 -3.40
N VAL A 130 10.29 -11.07 -2.91
CA VAL A 130 10.52 -10.49 -1.58
C VAL A 130 10.29 -11.54 -0.49
N PHE A 131 9.22 -12.33 -0.58
CA PHE A 131 8.95 -13.39 0.39
C PHE A 131 10.10 -14.42 0.44
N ALA A 132 10.60 -14.86 -0.72
CA ALA A 132 11.73 -15.79 -0.80
C ALA A 132 13.01 -15.23 -0.18
N GLN A 133 13.26 -13.92 -0.30
CA GLN A 133 14.39 -13.26 0.36
C GLN A 133 14.25 -13.31 1.89
N TYR A 134 13.04 -13.10 2.41
CA TYR A 134 12.77 -13.22 3.84
C TYR A 134 12.89 -14.66 4.34
N GLU A 135 12.43 -15.65 3.57
CA GLU A 135 12.60 -17.07 3.91
C GLU A 135 14.08 -17.45 3.98
N ALA A 136 14.88 -17.04 3.00
CA ALA A 136 16.32 -17.30 3.00
C ALA A 136 17.03 -16.65 4.21
N ALA A 137 16.71 -15.38 4.49
CA ALA A 137 17.27 -14.67 5.65
C ALA A 137 16.87 -15.31 6.99
N ALA A 138 15.63 -15.80 7.11
CA ALA A 138 15.19 -16.53 8.30
C ALA A 138 15.95 -17.85 8.47
N ALA A 139 16.13 -18.61 7.39
CA ALA A 139 16.88 -19.87 7.43
C ALA A 139 18.36 -19.65 7.81
N GLU A 140 18.98 -18.58 7.31
CA GLU A 140 20.34 -18.20 7.71
C GLU A 140 20.43 -17.82 9.20
N ALA A 141 19.45 -17.08 9.71
CA ALA A 141 19.38 -16.72 11.14
C ALA A 141 19.24 -17.94 12.04
N ASP A 142 18.38 -18.90 11.68
CA ASP A 142 18.19 -20.15 12.43
C ASP A 142 19.48 -20.99 12.48
N LEU A 143 20.22 -21.05 11.37
CA LEU A 143 21.54 -21.73 11.32
C LEU A 143 22.58 -21.06 12.22
N MET A 144 22.61 -19.73 12.25
CA MET A 144 23.54 -18.98 13.12
C MET A 144 23.19 -19.12 14.60
N ASP A 145 21.90 -19.18 14.95
CA ASP A 145 21.47 -19.36 16.34
C ASP A 145 21.75 -20.79 16.83
N GLY A 146 21.57 -21.80 15.97
CA GLY A 146 21.97 -23.18 16.25
C GLY A 146 23.48 -23.34 16.44
N ALA A 147 24.30 -22.71 15.59
CA ALA A 147 25.76 -22.75 15.73
C ALA A 147 26.24 -22.06 17.02
N ARG A 148 25.58 -20.97 17.44
CA ARG A 148 25.89 -20.28 18.70
C ARG A 148 25.56 -21.15 19.93
N GLN A 149 24.51 -21.98 19.86
CA GLN A 149 24.15 -22.91 20.93
C GLN A 149 25.11 -24.11 21.00
N GLU A 150 25.71 -24.54 19.89
CA GLU A 150 26.71 -25.62 19.87
C GLU A 150 28.09 -25.18 20.36
N GLU A 151 28.44 -23.89 20.23
CA GLU A 151 29.71 -23.33 20.73
C GLU A 151 29.68 -22.96 22.23
N GLU A 152 28.52 -22.98 22.91
CA GLU A 152 28.49 -22.83 24.37
C GLU A 152 29.14 -24.07 25.02
N PRO A 153 30.24 -23.89 25.78
CA PRO A 153 30.93 -25.01 26.38
C PRO A 153 30.02 -25.67 27.42
N LYS A 154 29.70 -26.96 27.23
CA LYS A 154 29.07 -27.77 28.27
C LYS A 154 29.92 -27.69 29.53
N GLU A 155 29.36 -27.14 30.61
CA GLU A 155 30.00 -27.13 31.91
C GLU A 155 30.42 -28.58 32.26
N PRO A 156 31.67 -28.79 32.71
CA PRO A 156 32.10 -30.13 33.10
C PRO A 156 31.22 -30.58 34.27
N GLU A 157 30.54 -31.73 34.10
CA GLU A 157 29.85 -32.40 35.20
C GLU A 157 30.90 -32.65 36.29
N GLU A 158 30.73 -31.99 37.44
CA GLU A 158 31.50 -32.31 38.64
C GLU A 158 31.19 -33.77 39.01
N ASP A 159 32.12 -34.66 38.72
CA ASP A 159 32.13 -36.02 39.24
C ASP A 159 32.05 -35.91 40.77
N ALA A 160 30.86 -36.22 41.30
CA ALA A 160 30.63 -36.30 42.73
C ALA A 160 31.58 -37.35 43.31
N VAL A 161 32.63 -36.88 43.98
CA VAL A 161 33.51 -37.69 44.81
C VAL A 161 32.65 -38.36 45.86
N VAL A 162 32.41 -39.66 45.67
CA VAL A 162 31.81 -40.54 46.67
C VAL A 162 32.84 -40.75 47.76
N ASP A 163 32.78 -39.91 48.79
CA ASP A 163 33.49 -40.18 50.05
C ASP A 163 32.63 -41.07 50.96
N ASN A 164 33.34 -42.02 51.55
CA ASN A 164 32.92 -43.31 52.12
C ASN A 164 32.33 -43.21 53.53
#